data_AF-A0A534PU80-F1
#
_entry.id   AF-A0A534PU80-F1
#
_cell.length_a   1.000
_cell.length_b   1.000
_cell.length_c   1.000
_cell.angle_alpha   90.00
_cell.angle_beta   90.00
_cell.angle_gamma   90.00
#
_symmetry.space_group_name_H-M   'P 1'
#
loop_
_entity.id
_entity.type
_entity.pdbx_description
1 polymer ?
#
loop_
_entity_poly.entity_id
_entity_poly.type
_entity_poly.pdbx_seq_one_letter_code
_entity_poly.pdbx_strand_id
1 'polypeptide(L)' 'MSAAAASLNREQAPANREARVTTLLALVRAVSEVTRDDREVVATILHMLRSGEVRLGGNFRNAPIEDFE' A
#
# COMPACT_ATOMS: atom_id res chain seq x y z
N MET A 1 35.88 -23.72 5.77
CA MET A 1 34.44 -24.06 5.92
C MET A 1 33.84 -22.92 6.75
N SER A 2 33.38 -21.81 6.14
CA SER A 2 32.02 -21.54 5.63
C SER A 2 30.92 -21.90 6.65
N ALA A 3 30.00 -21.03 7.08
CA ALA A 3 29.31 -20.00 6.30
C ALA A 3 29.09 -18.68 7.08
N ALA A 4 29.19 -17.57 6.35
CA ALA A 4 28.91 -16.22 6.80
C ALA A 4 27.41 -16.05 7.10
N ALA A 5 27.10 -15.49 8.27
CA ALA A 5 25.78 -14.96 8.57
C ALA A 5 25.53 -13.76 7.63
N ALA A 6 24.78 -14.01 6.56
CA ALA A 6 24.32 -12.96 5.66
C ALA A 6 23.31 -12.11 6.41
N SER A 7 23.80 -11.06 7.07
CA SER A 7 23.02 -9.90 7.46
C SER A 7 22.39 -9.36 6.18
N LEU A 8 21.10 -9.68 5.98
CA LEU A 8 20.30 -9.10 4.91
C LEU A 8 20.15 -7.61 5.24
N ASN A 9 21.12 -6.83 4.77
CA ASN A 9 20.99 -5.40 4.59
C ASN A 9 19.76 -5.19 3.72
N ARG A 10 18.63 -4.92 4.36
CA ARG A 10 17.45 -4.36 3.70
C ARG A 10 17.95 -3.10 3.02
N GLU A 11 18.15 -3.17 1.71
CA GLU A 11 18.47 -2.01 0.89
C GLU A 11 17.36 -0.99 1.13
N GLN A 12 17.63 -0.03 2.01
CA GLN A 12 16.77 1.10 2.25
C GLN A 12 16.81 1.92 0.97
N ALA A 13 15.84 1.65 0.09
CA ALA A 13 15.49 2.51 -1.03
C ALA A 13 15.42 3.96 -0.53
N PRO A 14 15.85 4.95 -1.33
CA PRO A 14 16.03 6.32 -0.89
C PRO A 14 14.79 6.82 -0.14
N ALA A 15 15.00 7.20 1.13
CA ALA A 15 14.00 7.61 2.11
C ALA A 15 13.32 8.96 1.78
N ASN A 16 13.18 9.30 0.50
CA ASN A 16 12.51 10.50 0.04
C ASN A 16 11.72 10.20 -1.26
N ARG A 17 10.89 9.15 -1.24
CA ARG A 17 9.82 9.05 -2.24
C ARG A 17 8.76 10.05 -1.78
N GLU A 18 8.69 11.21 -2.45
CA GLU A 18 7.65 12.20 -2.18
C GLU A 18 6.28 11.49 -2.17
N ALA A 19 5.52 11.72 -1.10
CA ALA A 19 4.20 11.13 -0.97
C ALA A 19 3.33 11.66 -2.12
N ARG A 20 2.96 10.78 -3.05
CA ARG A 20 2.06 11.14 -4.15
C ARG A 20 0.66 11.36 -3.60
N VAL A 21 0.20 12.61 -3.63
CA VAL A 21 -1.18 12.96 -3.25
C VAL A 21 -2.10 12.70 -4.43
N THR A 22 -3.15 11.92 -4.21
CA THR A 22 -4.18 11.63 -5.22
C THR A 22 -5.53 11.39 -4.54
N THR A 23 -6.58 11.25 -5.33
CA THR A 23 -7.91 10.88 -4.82
C THR A 23 -8.02 9.36 -4.69
N LEU A 24 -8.87 8.88 -3.76
CA LEU A 24 -9.16 7.45 -3.65
C LEU A 24 -9.71 6.87 -4.96
N LEU A 25 -10.53 7.64 -5.68
CA LEU A 25 -11.05 7.23 -7.00
C LEU A 25 -9.93 7.00 -8.02
N ALA A 26 -8.94 7.90 -8.08
CA ALA A 26 -7.82 7.74 -9.00
C ALA A 26 -6.94 6.54 -8.63
N LEU A 27 -6.76 6.26 -7.33
CA LEU A 27 -6.07 5.05 -6.88
C LEU A 27 -6.84 3.78 -7.27
N VAL A 28 -8.15 3.73 -7.01
CA VAL A 28 -9.01 2.60 -7.38
C VAL A 28 -8.96 2.33 -8.88
N ARG A 29 -9.03 3.39 -9.71
CA ARG A 29 -8.89 3.26 -11.17
C ARG A 29 -7.54 2.66 -11.57
N ALA A 30 -6.45 3.18 -11.04
CA ALA A 30 -5.11 2.68 -11.37
C ALA A 30 -4.91 1.22 -10.95
N VAL A 31 -5.45 0.81 -9.79
CA VAL A 31 -5.42 -0.60 -9.36
C VAL A 31 -6.29 -1.46 -10.26
N SER A 32 -7.49 -0.99 -10.64
CA SER A 32 -8.40 -1.73 -11.52
C SER A 32 -7.82 -2.07 -12.90
N GLU A 33 -6.85 -1.27 -13.38
CA GLU A 33 -6.17 -1.52 -14.66
C GLU A 33 -5.25 -2.76 -14.62
N VAL A 34 -4.84 -3.21 -13.43
CA VAL A 34 -3.89 -4.32 -13.25
C VAL A 34 -4.45 -5.52 -12.51
N THR A 35 -5.70 -5.45 -12.04
CA THR A 35 -6.41 -6.54 -11.36
C THR A 35 -7.46 -7.19 -12.26
N ARG A 36 -7.86 -8.42 -11.93
CA ARG A 36 -8.82 -9.21 -12.73
C ARG A 36 -10.28 -8.95 -12.38
N ASP A 37 -10.57 -8.61 -11.13
CA ASP A 37 -11.93 -8.38 -10.64
C ASP A 37 -11.98 -7.38 -9.46
N ASP A 38 -13.19 -6.97 -9.10
CA ASP A 38 -13.42 -6.00 -8.03
C ASP A 38 -12.98 -6.50 -6.64
N ARG A 39 -12.95 -7.82 -6.41
CA ARG A 39 -12.50 -8.38 -5.13
C ARG A 39 -10.99 -8.19 -4.99
N GLU A 40 -10.24 -8.39 -6.06
CA GLU A 40 -8.80 -8.14 -6.11
C GLU A 40 -8.48 -6.64 -5.95
N VAL A 41 -9.29 -5.75 -6.55
CA VAL A 41 -9.18 -4.30 -6.32
C VAL A 41 -9.34 -3.98 -4.84
N VAL A 42 -10.43 -4.42 -4.23
CA VAL A 42 -10.72 -4.15 -2.81
C VAL A 42 -9.62 -4.71 -1.91
N ALA A 43 -9.22 -5.97 -2.11
CA ALA A 43 -8.18 -6.61 -1.33
C ALA A 43 -6.84 -5.86 -1.42
N THR A 44 -6.47 -5.40 -2.62
CA THR A 44 -5.24 -4.64 -2.86
C THR A 44 -5.28 -3.28 -2.17
N ILE A 45 -6.38 -2.53 -2.29
CA ILE A 45 -6.54 -1.23 -1.64
C ILE A 45 -6.53 -1.36 -0.11
N LEU A 46 -7.24 -2.36 0.44
CA LEU A 46 -7.22 -2.64 1.88
C LEU A 46 -5.81 -2.99 2.35
N HIS A 47 -5.08 -3.79 1.59
CA HIS A 47 -3.68 -4.11 1.89
C HIS A 47 -2.82 -2.85 1.96
N MET A 48 -2.86 -1.99 0.93
CA MET A 48 -2.09 -0.74 0.88
C MET A 48 -2.42 0.22 2.03
N LEU A 49 -3.69 0.30 2.43
CA LEU A 49 -4.11 1.13 3.55
C LEU A 49 -3.64 0.56 4.90
N ARG A 50 -3.77 -0.76 5.09
CA ARG A 50 -3.36 -1.46 6.33
C ARG A 50 -1.84 -1.50 6.50
N SER A 51 -1.10 -1.61 5.41
CA SER A 51 0.38 -1.58 5.43
C SER A 51 0.94 -0.17 5.62
N GLY A 52 0.12 0.87 5.44
CA GLY A 52 0.54 2.28 5.51
C GLY A 52 1.21 2.80 4.25
N GLU A 53 1.28 2.01 3.17
CA GLU A 53 1.70 2.46 1.84
C GLU A 53 0.78 3.57 1.30
N VAL A 54 -0.51 3.49 1.64
CA VAL A 54 -1.50 4.55 1.40
C VAL A 54 -2.05 5.04 2.73
N ARG A 55 -2.19 6.35 2.87
CA ARG A 55 -2.81 6.99 4.02
C ARG A 55 -3.94 7.89 3.57
N LEU A 56 -5.13 7.74 4.16
CA LEU A 56 -6.25 8.62 3.90
C LEU A 56 -5.99 10.02 4.51
N GLY A 57 -6.30 11.05 3.72
CA GLY A 57 -6.22 12.45 4.11
C GLY A 57 -7.58 13.06 4.45
N GLY A 58 -7.58 14.34 4.86
CA GLY A 58 -8.80 15.11 5.13
C GLY A 58 -9.67 14.49 6.24
N ASN A 59 -10.98 14.44 5.99
CA ASN A 59 -11.99 13.94 6.94
C ASN A 59 -11.90 12.43 7.20
N PHE A 60 -11.21 11.68 6.33
CA PHE A 60 -11.01 10.24 6.49
C PHE A 60 -9.67 9.91 7.14
N ARG A 61 -8.91 10.92 7.59
CA ARG A 61 -7.64 10.71 8.28
C ARG A 61 -7.88 9.89 9.54
N ASN A 62 -7.14 8.79 9.68
CA ASN A 62 -7.23 7.85 10.80
C ASN A 62 -8.62 7.22 10.96
N ALA A 63 -9.48 7.27 9.94
CA ALA A 63 -10.72 6.51 9.95
C ALA A 63 -10.40 5.01 10.09
N PRO A 64 -11.13 4.25 10.94
CA PRO A 64 -10.95 2.82 11.04
C PRO A 64 -11.30 2.15 9.69
N ILE A 65 -10.55 1.10 9.35
CA ILE A 65 -10.80 0.30 8.15
C ILE A 65 -11.47 -0.98 8.62
N GLU A 66 -12.79 -1.01 8.51
CA GLU A 66 -13.62 -2.17 8.84
C GLU A 66 -13.65 -3.15 7.67
N ASP A 67 -13.71 -4.45 7.97
CA ASP A 67 -14.03 -5.45 6.96
C ASP A 67 -15.54 -5.40 6.68
N PHE A 68 -15.93 -5.42 5.42
CA PHE A 68 -17.34 -5.55 5.02
C PHE A 68 -17.62 -7.05 4.86
N GLU A 69 -18.37 -7.63 5.81
CA GLU A 69 -18.84 -9.03 5.75
C GLU A 69 -19.96 -9.22 4.73
#